data_AF-A0A1W9SSP9-F1
#
_entry.id   AF-A0A1W9SSP9-F1
#
_cell.length_a   1.000
_cell.length_b   1.000
_cell.length_c   1.000
_cell.angle_alpha   90.00
_cell.angle_beta   90.00
_cell.angle_gamma   90.00
#
_symmetry.space_group_name_H-M   'P 1'
#
loop_
_entity.id
_entity.type
_entity.pdbx_description
1 polymer ?
#
loop_
_entity_poly.entity_id
_entity_poly.type
_entity_poly.pdbx_seq_one_letter_code
_entity_poly.pdbx_strand_id
1 'polypeptide(L)'
;MSKLKTEKEKKKYIKKADKHLQEEFAGKLKKLTFSEGRLLIKLIHRETGKTVYDLVKNLRGSWTAWFWQTVAKLFGSNLKKKYRPKSKDKLIENIILRIENNQI
;
A
#
# COMPACT_ATOMS: atom_id res chain seq x y z
N MET A 1 8.88 16.47 -6.97
CA MET A 1 7.74 17.19 -6.35
C MET A 1 7.88 18.73 -6.38
N SER A 2 8.75 19.29 -7.21
CA SER A 2 9.10 20.73 -7.22
C SER A 2 8.26 21.61 -8.17
N LYS A 3 7.19 21.09 -8.81
CA LYS A 3 6.37 21.86 -9.78
C LYS A 3 4.99 22.31 -9.28
N LEU A 4 4.60 22.00 -8.04
CA LEU A 4 3.31 22.41 -7.46
C LEU A 4 3.56 23.58 -6.51
N LYS A 5 3.35 24.81 -7.00
CA LYS A 5 3.73 26.04 -6.30
C LYS A 5 2.74 26.42 -5.20
N THR A 6 1.48 25.99 -5.32
CA THR A 6 0.43 26.34 -4.35
C THR A 6 -0.19 25.12 -3.67
N GLU A 7 -0.65 25.30 -2.43
CA GLU A 7 -1.38 24.26 -1.68
C GLU A 7 -2.66 23.80 -2.41
N LYS A 8 -3.28 24.68 -3.20
CA LYS A 8 -4.46 24.37 -4.01
C LYS A 8 -4.12 23.39 -5.15
N GLU A 9 -3.00 23.60 -5.84
CA GLU A 9 -2.53 22.69 -6.89
C GLU A 9 -2.13 21.33 -6.33
N LYS A 10 -1.44 21.31 -5.17
CA LYS A 10 -1.13 20.06 -4.46
C LYS A 10 -2.39 19.28 -4.11
N LYS A 11 -3.39 19.94 -3.52
CA LYS A 11 -4.69 19.32 -3.19
C LYS A 11 -5.40 18.77 -4.44
N LYS A 12 -5.41 19.53 -5.54
CA LYS A 12 -6.04 19.09 -6.80
C LYS A 12 -5.33 17.87 -7.39
N TYR A 13 -4.00 17.85 -7.36
CA TYR A 13 -3.19 16.72 -7.81
C TYR A 13 -3.45 15.47 -6.98
N ILE A 14 -3.39 15.59 -5.64
CA ILE A 14 -3.67 14.48 -4.71
C ILE A 14 -5.09 13.94 -4.95
N LYS A 15 -6.09 14.82 -5.08
CA LYS A 15 -7.48 14.40 -5.34
C LYS A 15 -7.61 13.64 -6.66
N LYS A 16 -6.89 14.03 -7.72
CA LYS A 16 -6.91 13.33 -9.00
C LYS A 16 -6.24 11.95 -8.89
N ALA A 17 -5.12 11.86 -8.20
CA ALA A 17 -4.42 10.60 -7.95
C ALA A 17 -5.27 9.65 -7.09
N ASP A 18 -5.89 10.14 -6.01
CA ASP A 18 -6.82 9.38 -5.17
C ASP A 18 -7.99 8.82 -5.98
N LYS A 19 -8.61 9.64 -6.84
CA LYS A 19 -9.72 9.19 -7.68
C LYS A 19 -9.30 8.09 -8.67
N HIS A 20 -8.13 8.23 -9.28
CA HIS A 20 -7.61 7.20 -10.19
C HIS A 20 -7.34 5.88 -9.46
N LEU A 21 -6.66 5.94 -8.30
CA LEU A 21 -6.40 4.77 -7.49
C LEU A 21 -7.70 4.10 -7.00
N GLN A 22 -8.74 4.91 -6.72
CA GLN A 22 -10.07 4.41 -6.39
C GLN A 22 -10.67 3.57 -7.50
N GLU A 23 -10.74 4.15 -8.69
CA GLU A 23 -11.36 3.53 -9.85
C GLU A 23 -10.64 2.23 -10.22
N GLU A 24 -9.30 2.23 -10.14
CA GLU A 24 -8.50 1.08 -10.55
C GLU A 24 -8.41 -0.04 -9.48
N PHE A 25 -8.26 0.34 -8.20
CA PHE A 25 -7.88 -0.63 -7.16
C PHE A 25 -8.97 -0.91 -6.12
N ALA A 26 -9.95 -0.03 -5.89
CA ALA A 26 -10.91 -0.23 -4.80
C ALA A 26 -11.67 -1.57 -4.91
N GLY A 27 -12.11 -1.93 -6.12
CA GLY A 27 -12.78 -3.21 -6.37
C GLY A 27 -11.86 -4.42 -6.15
N LYS A 28 -10.60 -4.33 -6.59
CA LYS A 28 -9.60 -5.40 -6.42
C LYS A 28 -9.28 -5.61 -4.94
N LEU A 29 -9.09 -4.51 -4.21
CA LEU A 29 -8.78 -4.51 -2.78
C LEU A 29 -9.91 -5.11 -1.93
N LYS A 30 -11.19 -4.84 -2.29
CA LYS A 30 -12.35 -5.46 -1.63
C LYS A 30 -12.42 -6.98 -1.83
N LYS A 31 -11.87 -7.49 -2.94
CA LYS A 31 -11.92 -8.91 -3.30
C LYS A 31 -10.79 -9.73 -2.68
N LEU A 32 -9.79 -9.08 -2.07
CA LEU A 32 -8.69 -9.78 -1.43
C LEU A 32 -9.19 -10.61 -0.26
N THR A 33 -8.71 -11.85 -0.20
CA THR A 33 -8.79 -12.66 1.00
C THR A 33 -7.92 -12.07 2.10
N PHE A 34 -8.14 -12.53 3.32
CA PHE A 34 -7.35 -12.05 4.47
C PHE A 34 -5.86 -12.35 4.33
N SER A 35 -5.50 -13.51 3.79
CA SER A 35 -4.10 -13.89 3.60
C SER A 35 -3.42 -13.04 2.52
N GLU A 36 -4.12 -12.75 1.42
CA GLU A 36 -3.60 -11.89 0.35
C GLU A 36 -3.43 -10.45 0.82
N GLY A 37 -4.38 -9.91 1.58
CA GLY A 37 -4.21 -8.56 2.15
C GLY A 37 -3.05 -8.47 3.15
N ARG A 38 -2.76 -9.53 3.92
CA ARG A 38 -1.53 -9.59 4.75
C ARG A 38 -0.27 -9.58 3.91
N LEU A 39 -0.25 -10.29 2.78
CA LEU A 39 0.86 -10.27 1.84
C LEU A 39 1.03 -8.89 1.22
N LEU A 40 -0.07 -8.25 0.80
CA LEU A 40 -0.05 -6.89 0.25
C LEU A 40 0.58 -5.88 1.22
N ILE A 41 0.22 -5.90 2.50
CA ILE A 41 0.82 -5.01 3.53
C ILE A 41 2.34 -5.21 3.63
N LYS A 42 2.79 -6.46 3.55
CA LYS A 42 4.22 -6.80 3.56
C LYS A 42 4.93 -6.28 2.31
N LEU A 43 4.33 -6.47 1.13
CA LEU A 43 4.89 -5.98 -0.14
C LEU A 43 4.98 -4.46 -0.17
N ILE A 44 3.95 -3.75 0.33
CA ILE A 44 3.99 -2.28 0.46
C ILE A 44 5.19 -1.83 1.31
N HIS A 45 5.46 -2.53 2.42
CA HIS A 45 6.65 -2.22 3.22
C HIS A 45 7.95 -2.56 2.48
N ARG A 46 8.02 -3.65 1.72
CA ARG A 46 9.19 -4.01 0.90
C ARG A 46 9.54 -2.88 -0.07
N GLU A 47 8.55 -2.41 -0.83
CA GLU A 47 8.74 -1.42 -1.90
C GLU A 47 8.98 0.00 -1.37
N THR A 48 8.28 0.39 -0.29
CA THR A 48 8.29 1.78 0.17
C THR A 48 9.16 2.03 1.40
N GLY A 49 9.61 0.97 2.07
CA GLY A 49 10.27 1.04 3.38
C GLY A 49 9.37 1.56 4.52
N LYS A 50 8.10 1.84 4.25
CA LYS A 50 7.14 2.40 5.20
C LYS A 50 6.08 1.37 5.56
N THR A 51 5.73 1.30 6.84
CA THR A 51 4.59 0.45 7.23
C THR A 51 3.30 1.09 6.76
N VAL A 52 2.25 0.29 6.59
CA VAL A 52 0.93 0.84 6.25
C VAL A 52 0.44 1.79 7.34
N TYR A 53 0.79 1.55 8.61
CA TYR A 53 0.57 2.53 9.69
C TYR A 53 1.22 3.90 9.39
N ASP A 54 2.47 3.92 8.93
CA ASP A 54 3.18 5.17 8.60
C ASP A 54 2.56 5.87 7.38
N LEU A 55 2.08 5.09 6.40
CA LEU A 55 1.37 5.62 5.24
C LEU A 55 0.05 6.27 5.66
N VAL A 56 -0.74 5.57 6.49
CA VAL A 56 -2.04 6.05 7.01
C VAL A 56 -1.88 7.34 7.81
N LYS A 57 -0.83 7.46 8.64
CA LYS A 57 -0.61 8.67 9.45
C LYS A 57 -0.33 9.91 8.61
N ASN A 58 0.26 9.75 7.42
CA ASN A 58 0.75 10.84 6.59
C ASN A 58 -0.15 11.18 5.39
N LEU A 59 -1.14 10.33 5.08
CA LEU A 59 -2.07 10.52 3.97
C LEU A 59 -3.33 11.27 4.39
N ARG A 60 -3.68 12.33 3.65
CA ARG A 60 -4.91 13.11 3.81
C ARG A 60 -5.75 12.98 2.54
N GLY A 61 -6.93 12.36 2.64
CA GLY A 61 -7.87 12.20 1.52
C GLY A 61 -9.10 11.35 1.88
N SER A 62 -10.25 11.66 1.29
CA SER A 62 -11.55 11.03 1.62
C SER A 62 -11.70 9.60 1.09
N TRP A 63 -11.16 9.28 -0.09
CA TRP A 63 -11.19 7.91 -0.60
C TRP A 63 -10.18 7.00 0.11
N THR A 64 -8.97 7.53 0.32
CA THR A 64 -7.94 6.85 1.08
C THR A 64 -8.47 6.53 2.49
N ALA A 65 -9.19 7.45 3.14
CA ALA A 65 -9.82 7.18 4.43
C ALA A 65 -10.73 5.93 4.43
N TRP A 66 -11.53 5.71 3.37
CA TRP A 66 -12.37 4.52 3.25
C TRP A 66 -11.52 3.24 3.06
N PHE A 67 -10.53 3.25 2.16
CA PHE A 67 -9.60 2.13 1.97
C PHE A 67 -8.84 1.79 3.26
N TRP A 68 -8.37 2.82 3.96
CA TRP A 68 -7.62 2.69 5.20
C TRP A 68 -8.49 2.19 6.36
N GLN A 69 -9.77 2.53 6.41
CA GLN A 69 -10.70 1.93 7.36
C GLN A 69 -10.90 0.43 7.11
N THR A 70 -11.04 0.00 5.86
CA THR A 70 -11.13 -1.43 5.52
C THR A 70 -9.86 -2.17 5.91
N VAL A 71 -8.69 -1.63 5.56
CA VAL A 71 -7.39 -2.22 5.90
C VAL A 71 -7.16 -2.22 7.42
N ALA A 72 -7.55 -1.18 8.15
CA ALA A 72 -7.45 -1.15 9.60
C ALA A 72 -8.41 -2.12 10.32
N LYS A 73 -9.65 -2.26 9.84
CA LYS A 73 -10.61 -3.22 10.41
C LYS A 73 -10.17 -4.66 10.20
N LEU A 74 -9.64 -4.98 9.02
CA LEU A 74 -9.17 -6.33 8.72
C LEU A 74 -7.82 -6.60 9.41
N PHE A 75 -6.85 -5.69 9.27
CA PHE A 75 -5.46 -5.97 9.62
C PHE A 75 -5.00 -5.35 10.93
N GLY A 76 -5.76 -4.47 11.57
CA GLY A 76 -5.58 -4.02 12.96
C GLY A 76 -4.13 -3.84 13.42
N SER A 77 -3.72 -4.61 14.42
CA SER A 77 -2.35 -4.59 14.98
C SER A 77 -1.24 -5.00 13.99
N ASN A 78 -1.58 -5.63 12.86
CA ASN A 78 -0.63 -6.02 11.82
C ASN A 78 -0.22 -4.87 10.89
N LEU A 79 -0.82 -3.68 10.98
CA LEU A 79 -0.45 -2.54 10.12
C LEU A 79 0.98 -2.03 10.33
N LYS A 80 1.58 -2.35 11.47
CA LYS A 80 2.98 -2.04 11.80
C LYS A 80 3.95 -3.17 11.40
N LYS A 81 3.46 -4.26 10.80
CA LYS A 81 4.35 -5.36 10.37
C LYS A 81 5.29 -4.86 9.29
N LYS A 82 6.56 -5.24 9.46
CA LYS A 82 7.64 -5.00 8.52
C LYS A 82 7.90 -6.26 7.71
N TYR A 83 8.30 -6.07 6.47
CA TYR A 83 8.83 -7.12 5.62
C TYR A 83 10.23 -7.53 6.08
N ARG A 84 10.49 -8.84 6.20
CA ARG A 84 11.74 -9.41 6.72
C ARG A 84 12.32 -10.45 5.73
N PRO A 85 12.96 -10.00 4.64
CA PRO A 85 13.41 -10.88 3.55
C PRO A 85 14.48 -11.89 3.99
N LYS A 86 15.32 -11.54 4.98
CA LYS A 86 16.38 -12.43 5.48
C LYS A 86 15.91 -13.46 6.50
N SER A 87 14.65 -13.41 6.94
CA SER A 87 14.11 -14.33 7.94
C SER A 87 12.69 -14.78 7.60
N LYS A 88 11.67 -14.17 8.21
CA LYS A 88 10.28 -14.62 8.15
C LYS A 88 9.67 -14.61 6.75
N ASP A 89 10.20 -13.78 5.84
CA ASP A 89 9.64 -13.60 4.50
C ASP A 89 10.59 -14.11 3.40
N LYS A 90 11.59 -14.93 3.73
CA LYS A 90 12.62 -15.41 2.79
C LYS A 90 12.06 -16.16 1.58
N LEU A 91 11.01 -16.97 1.79
CA LEU A 91 10.36 -17.70 0.68
C LEU A 91 9.63 -16.74 -0.27
N ILE A 92 8.95 -15.74 0.29
CA ILE A 92 8.27 -14.70 -0.49
C ILE A 92 9.32 -13.91 -1.29
N GLU A 93 10.43 -13.53 -0.65
CA GLU A 93 11.50 -12.78 -1.32
C GLU A 93 12.11 -13.58 -2.47
N ASN A 94 12.34 -14.87 -2.29
CA ASN A 94 12.85 -15.73 -3.36
C ASN A 94 11.88 -15.77 -4.55
N ILE A 95 10.57 -15.92 -4.31
CA ILE A 95 9.56 -15.89 -5.38
C ILE A 95 9.59 -14.55 -6.11
N ILE A 96 9.66 -13.44 -5.38
CA ILE A 96 9.73 -12.10 -5.98
C ILE A 96 10.98 -11.96 -6.85
N LEU A 97 12.16 -12.32 -6.33
CA LEU A 97 13.42 -12.24 -7.08
C LEU A 97 13.39 -13.10 -8.34
N ARG A 98 12.73 -14.27 -8.30
CA ARG A 98 12.56 -15.10 -9.50
C ARG A 98 11.68 -14.43 -10.56
N ILE A 99 10.59 -13.78 -10.14
CA ILE A 99 9.72 -13.01 -11.05
C ILE A 99 10.50 -11.82 -11.64
N GLU A 100 11.22 -11.06 -10.81
CA GLU A 100 12.03 -9.91 -11.23
C GLU A 100 13.14 -10.29 -12.21
N ASN A 101 13.65 -11.52 -12.11
CA ASN A 101 14.67 -12.07 -13.02
C ASN A 101 14.07 -12.87 -14.20
N ASN A 102 12.75 -12.80 -14.43
CA ASN A 102 12.04 -13.54 -15.49
C ASN A 102 12.28 -15.06 -15.46
N GLN A 103 12.47 -15.63 -14.26
CA GLN A 103 12.71 -17.06 -14.08
C GLN A 103 11.42 -17.88 -13.92
N ILE A 104 10.29 -17.20 -13.74
CA ILE A 104 8.91 -17.73 -13.75
C ILE A 104 7.95 -16.63 -14.21
#